data_AF-A0A357R5Q2-F1
#
_entry.id   AF-A0A357R5Q2-F1
#
_cell.length_a   1.000
_cell.length_b   1.000
_cell.length_c   1.000
_cell.angle_alpha   90.00
_cell.angle_beta   90.00
_cell.angle_gamma   90.00
#
_symmetry.space_group_name_H-M   'P 1'
#
loop_
_entity.id
_entity.type
_entity.pdbx_description
1 polymer ?
#
loop_
_entity_poly.entity_id
_entity_poly.type
_entity_poly.pdbx_seq_one_letter_code
_entity_poly.pdbx_strand_id
1 'polypeptide(L)' 'IEKTAEGLVLKELAPGVTVEDVVANTGAELIVPEQIGSMEY' A
#
# COMPACT_ATOMS: atom_id res chain seq x y z
N ILE A 1 3.56 -5.36 4.87
CA ILE A 1 3.02 -5.81 3.56
C ILE A 1 2.66 -7.28 3.65
N GLU A 2 1.44 -7.64 3.26
CA GLU A 2 1.00 -9.03 3.15
C GLU A 2 1.13 -9.48 1.70
N LYS A 3 1.63 -10.70 1.48
CA LYS A 3 1.79 -11.29 0.15
C LYS A 3 0.64 -12.25 -0.13
N THR A 4 -0.02 -12.09 -1.27
CA THR A 4 -1.02 -13.03 -1.77
C THR A 4 -0.52 -13.64 -3.09
N ALA A 5 -1.26 -14.61 -3.64
CA ALA A 5 -0.97 -15.16 -4.96
C ALA A 5 -1.17 -14.13 -6.09
N GLU A 6 -1.93 -13.07 -5.83
CA GLU A 6 -2.33 -12.03 -6.79
C GLU A 6 -1.48 -10.76 -6.68
N GLY A 7 -0.67 -10.59 -5.62
CA GLY A 7 0.17 -9.41 -5.46
C GLY A 7 0.49 -9.06 -4.00
N LEU A 8 0.91 -7.82 -3.77
CA LEU A 8 1.17 -7.29 -2.43
C LEU A 8 0.01 -6.40 -1.98
N VAL A 9 -0.58 -6.68 -0.82
CA VAL A 9 -1.69 -5.85 -0.30
C VAL A 9 -1.14 -4.64 0.45
N LEU A 10 -1.58 -3.44 0.05
CA LEU A 10 -1.28 -2.19 0.73
C LEU A 10 -2.22 -2.00 1.93
N LYS A 11 -1.70 -2.25 3.15
CA LYS A 11 -2.52 -2.19 4.38
C LYS A 11 -2.57 -0.81 5.01
N GLU A 12 -1.47 -0.06 4.95
CA GLU A 12 -1.30 1.18 5.69
C GLU A 12 -0.43 2.18 4.93
N LEU A 13 -0.70 3.48 5.12
CA LEU A 13 0.09 4.60 4.58
C LEU A 13 0.81 5.33 5.71
N ALA A 14 2.02 5.82 5.42
CA ALA A 14 2.70 6.76 6.30
C ALA A 14 2.05 8.16 6.21
N PRO A 15 2.18 9.01 7.24
CA PRO A 15 1.67 10.38 7.23
C PRO A 15 2.20 11.17 6.04
N GLY A 16 1.28 11.78 5.28
CA GLY A 16 1.63 12.58 4.10
C GLY A 16 1.99 11.77 2.85
N VAL A 17 1.88 10.43 2.88
CA VAL A 17 2.09 9.56 1.71
C VAL A 17 0.73 9.19 1.12
N THR A 18 0.59 9.29 -0.20
CA THR A 18 -0.63 8.87 -0.92
C THR A 18 -0.48 7.47 -1.52
N VAL A 19 -1.59 6.86 -1.92
CA VAL A 19 -1.56 5.59 -2.68
C VAL A 19 -0.77 5.76 -3.97
N GLU A 20 -0.92 6.90 -4.66
CA GLU A 20 -0.22 7.18 -5.91
C GLU A 20 1.30 7.21 -5.71
N ASP A 21 1.77 7.82 -4.61
CA ASP A 21 3.19 7.81 -4.25
C ASP A 21 3.70 6.38 -4.06
N VAL A 22 2.93 5.53 -3.37
CA VAL A 22 3.31 4.14 -3.13
C VAL A 22 3.37 3.36 -4.45
N VAL A 23 2.37 3.49 -5.32
CA VAL A 23 2.34 2.79 -6.62
C VAL A 23 3.49 3.26 -7.52
N ALA A 24 3.76 4.57 -7.58
CA ALA A 24 4.82 5.11 -8.40
C ALA A 24 6.23 4.67 -7.95
N ASN A 25 6.42 4.47 -6.65
CA ASN A 25 7.71 4.10 -6.07
C ASN A 25 7.85 2.58 -5.78
N THR A 26 6.78 1.80 -5.99
CA THR A 26 6.79 0.36 -5.77
C THR A 26 6.82 -0.37 -7.11
N GLY A 27 7.95 -0.98 -7.44
CA GLY A 27 8.13 -1.78 -8.67
C GLY A 27 7.44 -3.15 -8.65
N ALA A 28 6.36 -3.30 -7.87
CA ALA A 28 5.60 -4.54 -7.72
C ALA A 28 4.10 -4.25 -7.87
N GLU A 29 3.36 -5.26 -8.31
CA GLU A 29 1.91 -5.16 -8.41
C GLU A 29 1.29 -5.10 -7.01
N LEU A 30 0.54 -4.02 -6.77
CA LEU A 30 -0.10 -3.74 -5.49
C LEU A 30 -1.61 -3.95 -5.60
N ILE A 31 -2.16 -4.65 -4.62
CA ILE A 31 -3.60 -4.74 -4.39
C ILE A 31 -3.96 -3.60 -3.42
N VAL A 32 -4.73 -2.64 -3.92
CA VAL A 32 -5.15 -1.45 -3.16
C VAL A 32 -6.59 -1.68 -2.65
N PRO A 33 -6.81 -1.87 -1.34
CA PRO A 33 -8.14 -2.05 -0.79
C PRO A 33 -8.90 -0.71 -0.70
N GLU A 34 -10.25 -0.76 -0.60
CA GLU A 34 -11.09 0.43 -0.44
C GLU A 34 -10.81 1.20 0.85
N GLN A 35 -10.38 0.50 1.90
CA GLN A 35 -10.00 1.08 3.18
C GLN A 35 -8.53 0.77 3.48
N ILE A 36 -7.74 1.81 3.70
CA ILE A 36 -6.31 1.73 4.03
C ILE A 36 -6.11 2.42 5.38
N GLY A 37 -5.35 1.79 6.26
CA GLY A 37 -4.99 2.36 7.55
C GLY A 37 -3.92 3.45 7.45
N SER A 38 -3.67 4.13 8.56
CA SER A 38 -2.52 5.02 8.72
C SER A 38 -1.54 4.40 9.70
N MET A 39 -0.25 4.39 9.35
CA MET A 39 0.80 3.99 10.29
C MET A 39 0.84 4.97 11.46
N GLU A 40 0.74 4.43 12.68
CA GLU A 40 0.97 5.16 13.93
C GLU A 40 2.42 4.92 14.39
N TYR A 41 3.12 6.00 14.80
CA TYR A 41 4.52 5.96 15.27
C TYR A 41 4.60 6.23 16.77
#